data_AF-A0A0C4YDT3-F1
#
_entry.id   AF-A0A0C4YDT3-F1
#
_cell.length_a   1.000
_cell.length_b   1.000
_cell.length_c   1.000
_cell.angle_alpha   90.00
_cell.angle_beta   90.00
_cell.angle_gamma   90.00
#
_symmetry.space_group_name_H-M   'P 1'
#
loop_
_entity.id
_entity.type
_entity.pdbx_description
1 polymer ?
#
loop_
_entity_poly.entity_id
_entity_poly.type
_entity_poly.pdbx_seq_one_letter_code
_entity_poly.pdbx_strand_id
1 'polypeptide(L)'
;MLEYFSVKRAVGYARQQASNKREVADYFAKQAQIDRITAVRSDDLDIQEDDNGTIRSVGFSYRNEVPLYGPLSLMITYSGTQY
;
A
#
# COMPACT_ATOMS: atom_id res chain seq x y z
N MET A 1 6.27 -3.64 -12.39
CA MET A 1 6.10 -4.88 -11.58
C MET A 1 6.81 -4.80 -10.24
N LEU A 2 8.07 -4.33 -10.16
CA LEU A 2 8.80 -4.17 -8.90
C LEU A 2 8.03 -3.39 -7.81
N GLU A 3 7.44 -2.25 -8.16
CA GLU A 3 6.75 -1.40 -7.18
C GLU A 3 5.54 -2.07 -6.53
N TYR A 4 4.70 -2.76 -7.30
CA TYR A 4 3.57 -3.52 -6.75
C TYR A 4 4.02 -4.57 -5.74
N PHE A 5 5.12 -5.29 -6.03
CA PHE A 5 5.64 -6.29 -5.10
C PHE A 5 6.26 -5.66 -3.85
N SER A 6 6.91 -4.50 -3.97
CA SER A 6 7.38 -3.73 -2.81
C SER A 6 6.21 -3.27 -1.94
N VAL A 7 5.16 -2.69 -2.52
CA VAL A 7 3.95 -2.28 -1.80
C VAL A 7 3.29 -3.47 -1.11
N LYS A 8 3.09 -4.58 -1.84
CA LYS A 8 2.48 -5.79 -1.28
C LYS A 8 3.28 -6.33 -0.09
N ARG A 9 4.61 -6.33 -0.18
CA ARG A 9 5.49 -6.78 0.92
C ARG A 9 5.40 -5.84 2.12
N ALA A 10 5.42 -4.52 1.88
CA ALA A 10 5.31 -3.52 2.92
C ALA A 10 3.98 -3.60 3.67
N VAL A 11 2.87 -3.79 2.96
CA VAL A 11 1.55 -4.00 3.54
C VAL A 11 1.50 -5.30 4.35
N GLY A 12 2.06 -6.38 3.83
CA GLY A 12 2.16 -7.65 4.55
C GLY A 12 2.94 -7.53 5.86
N TYR A 13 4.10 -6.86 5.83
CA TYR A 13 4.91 -6.59 7.02
C TYR A 13 4.16 -5.73 8.04
N ALA A 14 3.57 -4.61 7.60
CA ALA A 14 2.86 -3.70 8.48
C ALA A 14 1.71 -4.38 9.22
N ARG A 15 0.93 -5.20 8.52
CA ARG A 15 -0.16 -5.97 9.10
C ARG A 15 0.32 -7.01 10.12
N GLN A 16 1.43 -7.71 9.84
CA GLN A 16 1.96 -8.73 10.75
C GLN A 16 2.46 -8.13 12.06
N GLN A 17 2.98 -6.91 12.02
CA GLN A 17 3.63 -6.28 13.16
C GLN A 17 2.69 -5.36 13.97
N ALA A 18 1.65 -4.81 13.34
CA ALA A 18 0.74 -3.86 13.96
C ALA A 18 -0.38 -4.50 14.76
N SER A 19 -0.74 -3.86 15.87
CA SER A 19 -1.87 -4.22 16.72
C SER A 19 -3.09 -3.32 16.52
N ASN A 20 -2.94 -2.20 15.80
CA ASN A 20 -4.00 -1.23 15.52
C ASN A 20 -3.70 -0.43 14.24
N LYS A 21 -4.68 0.30 13.73
CA LYS A 21 -4.59 1.06 12.48
C LYS A 21 -3.43 2.05 12.43
N ARG A 22 -3.15 2.73 13.55
CA ARG A 22 -2.06 3.69 13.62
C ARG A 22 -0.70 3.00 13.45
N GLU A 23 -0.51 1.87 14.10
CA GLU A 23 0.69 1.06 13.94
C GLU A 23 0.85 0.54 12.51
N VAL A 24 -0.24 0.13 11.84
CA VAL A 24 -0.17 -0.27 10.41
C VAL A 24 0.37 0.87 9.56
N ALA A 25 -0.15 2.08 9.74
CA ALA A 25 0.33 3.27 9.01
C ALA A 25 1.81 3.54 9.30
N ASP A 26 2.24 3.47 10.57
CA ASP A 26 3.62 3.72 10.99
C ASP A 26 4.60 2.66 10.45
N TYR A 27 4.25 1.37 10.54
CA TYR A 27 5.08 0.28 10.01
C TYR A 27 5.16 0.30 8.50
N PHE A 28 4.04 0.58 7.81
CA PHE A 28 4.06 0.77 6.37
C PHE A 28 4.92 1.94 5.96
N ALA A 29 4.80 3.11 6.61
CA ALA A 29 5.59 4.29 6.30
C ALA A 29 7.11 4.04 6.44
N LYS A 30 7.52 3.32 7.49
CA LYS A 30 8.92 2.90 7.68
C LYS A 30 9.38 1.98 6.54
N GLN A 31 8.57 0.98 6.20
CA GLN A 31 8.93 0.04 5.14
C GLN A 31 8.95 0.71 3.76
N ALA A 32 8.02 1.65 3.50
CA ALA A 32 7.98 2.46 2.31
C ALA A 32 9.24 3.32 2.13
N GLN A 33 9.79 3.87 3.23
CA GLN A 33 11.07 4.58 3.18
C GLN A 33 12.24 3.66 2.81
N ILE A 34 12.28 2.44 3.37
CA ILE A 34 13.34 1.45 3.08
C ILE A 34 13.29 0.99 1.62
N ASP A 35 12.10 0.61 1.15
CA ASP A 35 11.88 0.10 -0.22
C ASP A 35 11.69 1.22 -1.26
N ARG A 36 11.81 2.49 -0.85
CA ARG A 36 11.60 3.71 -1.67
C ARG A 36 10.27 3.70 -2.43
N ILE A 37 9.21 3.28 -1.77
CA ILE A 37 7.85 3.29 -2.31
C ILE A 37 7.35 4.73 -2.34
N THR A 38 6.93 5.20 -3.51
CA THR A 38 6.37 6.56 -3.67
C THR A 38 4.95 6.57 -4.23
N ALA A 39 4.52 5.47 -4.86
CA ALA A 39 3.19 5.37 -5.44
C ALA A 39 2.04 5.24 -4.43
N VAL A 40 2.32 4.87 -3.18
CA VAL A 40 1.31 4.70 -2.11
C VAL A 40 1.84 5.32 -0.82
N ARG A 41 1.04 6.15 -0.15
CA ARG A 41 1.32 6.65 1.19
C ARG A 41 0.59 5.82 2.24
N SER A 42 1.05 5.90 3.48
CA SER A 42 0.39 5.27 4.64
C SER A 42 -1.07 5.69 4.79
N ASP A 43 -1.39 6.93 4.41
CA ASP A 43 -2.73 7.51 4.53
C ASP A 43 -3.68 7.00 3.42
N ASP A 44 -3.13 6.43 2.35
CA ASP A 44 -3.89 5.85 1.23
C ASP A 44 -4.29 4.38 1.51
N LEU A 45 -3.89 3.83 2.66
CA LEU A 45 -4.22 2.46 3.04
C LEU A 45 -5.67 2.33 3.50
N ASP A 46 -6.37 1.36 2.93
CA ASP A 46 -7.69 0.96 3.38
C ASP A 46 -7.57 -0.08 4.50
N ILE A 47 -7.62 0.39 5.74
CA ILE A 47 -7.43 -0.44 6.93
C ILE A 47 -8.79 -0.77 7.52
N GLN A 48 -9.14 -2.05 7.52
CA GLN A 48 -10.36 -2.59 8.10
C GLN A 48 -10.04 -3.26 9.42
N GLU A 49 -10.70 -2.82 10.49
CA GLU A 49 -10.63 -3.36 11.84
C GLU A 49 -11.94 -4.09 12.18
N ASP A 50 -11.89 -5.07 13.08
CA ASP A 50 -13.08 -5.63 13.71
C ASP A 50 -13.51 -4.83 14.94
N ASP A 51 -14.63 -5.23 15.56
CA ASP A 51 -15.20 -4.57 16.74
C ASP A 51 -14.25 -4.59 17.96
N ASN A 52 -13.23 -5.46 17.94
CA ASN A 52 -12.21 -5.58 19.00
C ASN A 52 -10.92 -4.80 18.68
N GLY A 53 -10.89 -4.06 17.56
CA GLY A 53 -9.72 -3.31 17.10
C GLY A 53 -8.66 -4.17 16.40
N THR A 54 -8.97 -5.43 16.09
CA THR A 54 -8.04 -6.32 15.37
C THR A 54 -8.05 -5.98 13.89
N ILE A 55 -6.86 -5.83 13.30
CA ILE A 55 -6.71 -5.59 11.86
C ILE A 55 -7.21 -6.82 11.08
N ARG A 56 -8.32 -6.66 10.36
CA ARG A 56 -8.91 -7.69 9.50
C ARG A 56 -8.33 -7.68 8.09
N SER A 57 -8.09 -6.50 7.54
CA SER A 57 -7.46 -6.36 6.23
C SER A 57 -6.78 -5.02 6.03
N VAL A 58 -5.73 -5.01 5.21
CA VAL A 58 -5.06 -3.78 4.76
C VAL A 58 -5.04 -3.79 3.24
N GLY A 59 -5.76 -2.84 2.65
CA GLY A 59 -5.86 -2.61 1.22
C GLY A 59 -4.99 -1.43 0.76
N PHE A 60 -4.62 -1.45 -0.51
CA PHE A 60 -3.96 -0.33 -1.18
C PHE A 60 -4.45 -0.21 -2.62
N SER A 61 -4.45 1.01 -3.14
CA SER A 61 -4.66 1.27 -4.57
C SER A 61 -3.87 2.50 -5.01
N TYR A 62 -3.29 2.42 -6.20
CA TYR A 62 -2.61 3.55 -6.82
C TYR A 62 -2.70 3.50 -8.33
N ARG A 63 -2.50 4.65 -8.97
CA ARG A 63 -2.46 4.79 -10.41
C ARG A 63 -1.03 5.07 -10.85
N ASN A 64 -0.62 4.42 -11.93
CA ASN A 64 0.63 4.69 -12.60
C ASN A 64 0.34 5.17 -14.03
N GLU A 65 0.90 6.32 -14.38
CA GLU A 65 0.81 6.88 -15.71
C GLU A 65 2.10 6.57 -16.48
N VAL A 66 1.97 5.82 -17.56
CA VAL A 66 3.08 5.47 -18.45
C VAL A 66 2.96 6.29 -19.73
N PRO A 67 3.84 7.26 -19.98
CA PRO A 67 3.86 7.99 -21.24
C PRO A 67 4.24 7.03 -22.37
N LEU A 68 3.50 7.07 -23.49
CA LEU A 68 3.78 6.26 -24.68
C LEU A 68 4.53 7.07 -25.73
N TYR A 69 3.86 8.07 -26.30
CA TYR A 69 4.40 8.92 -27.36
C TYR A 69 3.52 10.17 -27.56
N GLY A 70 4.14 11.34 -27.65
CA GLY A 70 3.41 12.60 -27.84
C GLY A 70 2.37 12.82 -26.73
N PRO A 71 1.09 13.13 -27.06
CA PRO A 71 0.04 13.36 -26.07
C PRO A 71 -0.59 12.07 -25.52
N LEU A 72 -0.05 10.88 -25.83
CA LEU A 72 -0.62 9.60 -25.42
C LEU A 72 0.06 9.07 -24.15
N SER A 73 -0.77 8.74 -23.14
CA SER A 73 -0.36 8.01 -21.94
C SER A 73 -1.30 6.85 -21.64
N LEU A 74 -0.78 5.81 -20.98
CA LEU A 74 -1.56 4.72 -20.42
C LEU A 74 -1.71 4.93 -18.91
N MET A 75 -2.95 4.87 -18.44
CA MET A 75 -3.25 4.86 -17.00
C MET A 75 -3.46 3.41 -16.56
N ILE A 76 -2.62 2.93 -15.65
CA ILE A 76 -2.74 1.59 -15.06
C ILE A 76 -3.11 1.75 -13.59
N THR A 77 -4.23 1.14 -13.17
CA THR A 77 -4.60 1.09 -11.75
C THR A 77 -4.12 -0.23 -11.17
N TYR A 78 -3.36 -0.13 -10.09
CA TYR A 78 -2.93 -1.28 -9.28
C TYR A 78 -3.68 -1.26 -7.96
N SER A 79 -4.09 -2.42 -7.48
CA SER A 79 -4.74 -2.58 -6.18
C SER A 79 -4.44 -3.95 -5.60
N GLY A 80 -4.51 -4.04 -4.27
CA GLY A 80 -4.39 -5.32 -3.56
C GLY A 80 -4.91 -5.20 -2.14
N THR A 81 -5.38 -6.31 -1.61
CA THR A 81 -5.85 -6.43 -0.22
C THR A 81 -5.15 -7.59 0.45
N GLN A 82 -4.58 -7.34 1.62
CA GLN A 82 -3.95 -8.35 2.46
C GLN A 82 -4.91 -8.74 3.59
N TYR A 83 -5.31 -10.02 3.58
CA TYR A 83 -6.12 -10.69 4.61
C TYR A 83 -5.27 -11.46 5.62
#